data_AF-A0A2V7TPC5-F1
#
_entry.id   AF-A0A2V7TPC5-F1
#
_cell.length_a   1.000
_cell.length_b   1.000
_cell.length_c   1.000
_cell.angle_alpha   90.00
_cell.angle_beta   90.00
_cell.angle_gamma   90.00
#
_symmetry.space_group_name_H-M   'P 1'
#
loop_
_entity.id
_entity.type
_entity.pdbx_description
1 polymer ?
#
loop_
_entity_poly.entity_id
_entity_poly.type
_entity_poly.pdbx_seq_one_letter_code
_entity_poly.pdbx_strand_id
1 'polypeptide(L)'
;MLPAAIESEAQLEELLSRPSPADVAFARALAGDVLVLGAGGKMGPSLARRVRRAGEAAGVPRRVTAASRFSEPGLAESLRRDGIEAVPCDLLDPASLERLPSAGDVLFLAGRKFGSAGRPDLTWAHNTVLPTHVARRFASSR
;
A
#
# COMPACT_ATOMS: atom_id res chain seq x y z
N MET A 1 -16.32 -16.54 9.99
CA MET A 1 -16.73 -17.28 8.78
C MET A 1 -16.82 -16.31 7.63
N LEU A 2 -16.41 -16.73 6.43
CA LEU A 2 -16.68 -15.97 5.20
C LEU A 2 -18.15 -16.16 4.79
N PRO A 3 -18.78 -15.17 4.14
CA PRO A 3 -20.13 -15.34 3.61
C PRO A 3 -20.14 -16.33 2.45
N ALA A 4 -21.30 -16.92 2.16
CA ALA A 4 -21.47 -17.84 1.04
C ALA A 4 -21.34 -17.14 -0.34
N ALA A 5 -21.66 -15.85 -0.39
CA ALA A 5 -21.50 -14.99 -1.57
C ALA A 5 -21.10 -13.56 -1.17
N ILE A 6 -20.52 -12.84 -2.11
CA ILE A 6 -20.18 -11.41 -1.99
C ILE A 6 -21.16 -10.65 -2.86
N GLU A 7 -21.96 -9.79 -2.25
CA GLU A 7 -23.09 -9.10 -2.88
C GLU A 7 -22.78 -7.64 -3.27
N SER A 8 -21.66 -7.10 -2.79
CA SER A 8 -21.23 -5.74 -3.13
C SER A 8 -19.72 -5.56 -3.02
N GLU A 9 -19.19 -4.55 -3.72
CA GLU A 9 -17.80 -4.11 -3.57
C GLU A 9 -17.50 -3.63 -2.15
N ALA A 10 -18.46 -2.97 -1.48
CA ALA A 10 -18.30 -2.55 -0.09
C ALA A 10 -18.14 -3.76 0.85
N GLN A 11 -18.91 -4.84 0.62
CA GLN A 11 -18.74 -6.08 1.38
C GLN A 11 -17.40 -6.75 1.08
N LEU A 12 -16.97 -6.78 -0.19
CA LEU A 12 -15.66 -7.27 -0.58
C LEU A 12 -14.55 -6.50 0.13
N GLU A 13 -14.59 -5.17 0.08
CA GLU A 13 -13.60 -4.30 0.71
C GLU A 13 -13.55 -4.47 2.22
N GLU A 14 -14.70 -4.63 2.88
CA GLU A 14 -14.73 -4.93 4.31
C GLU A 14 -14.06 -6.27 4.62
N LEU A 15 -14.33 -7.32 3.83
CA LEU A 15 -13.68 -8.63 4.02
C LEU A 15 -12.17 -8.56 3.74
N LEU A 16 -11.75 -7.83 2.71
CA LEU A 16 -10.34 -7.67 2.35
C LEU A 16 -9.58 -6.79 3.34
N SER A 17 -10.23 -5.80 3.95
CA SER A 17 -9.58 -4.89 4.90
C SER A 17 -9.70 -5.32 6.36
N ARG A 18 -10.54 -6.31 6.69
CA ARG A 18 -10.64 -6.84 8.04
C ARG A 18 -9.37 -7.61 8.43
N PRO A 19 -8.69 -7.23 9.53
CA PRO A 19 -7.51 -7.94 9.97
C PRO A 19 -7.88 -9.31 10.56
N SER A 20 -7.08 -10.32 10.26
CA SER A 20 -7.12 -11.61 10.93
C SER A 20 -6.40 -11.55 12.29
N PRO A 21 -6.59 -12.53 13.18
CA PRO A 21 -5.80 -12.62 14.41
C PRO A 21 -4.29 -12.64 14.17
N ALA A 22 -3.84 -13.23 13.06
CA ALA A 22 -2.43 -13.23 12.67
C ALA A 22 -1.95 -11.83 12.26
N ASP A 23 -2.76 -11.04 11.55
CA ASP A 23 -2.42 -9.66 11.21
C ASP A 23 -2.29 -8.79 12.48
N VAL A 24 -3.20 -8.96 13.45
CA VAL A 24 -3.16 -8.26 14.74
C VAL A 24 -1.94 -8.65 15.55
N ALA A 25 -1.58 -9.93 15.58
CA ALA A 25 -0.35 -10.39 16.23
C ALA A 25 0.89 -9.81 15.56
N PHE A 26 0.93 -9.85 14.22
CA PHE A 26 2.05 -9.33 13.43
C PHE A 26 2.21 -7.81 13.57
N ALA A 27 1.12 -7.05 13.73
CA ALA A 27 1.18 -5.61 13.94
C ALA A 27 2.03 -5.19 15.16
N ARG A 28 2.14 -6.06 16.18
CA ARG A 28 3.02 -5.84 17.35
C ARG A 28 4.50 -5.99 17.04
N ALA A 29 4.85 -6.71 15.97
CA ALA A 29 6.22 -6.93 15.52
C ALA A 29 6.72 -5.86 14.54
N LEU A 30 5.83 -4.98 14.04
CA LEU A 30 6.23 -3.87 13.17
C LEU A 30 7.17 -2.92 13.92
N ALA A 31 8.27 -2.58 13.27
CA ALA A 31 9.36 -1.79 13.86
C ALA A 31 9.02 -0.29 13.90
N GLY A 32 8.11 0.18 13.04
CA GLY A 32 7.69 1.56 13.03
C GLY A 32 6.44 1.81 12.20
N ASP A 33 6.37 3.02 11.66
CA ASP A 33 5.34 3.41 10.72
C ASP A 33 5.45 2.61 9.40
N VAL A 34 4.32 2.43 8.73
CA VAL A 34 4.21 1.60 7.52
C VAL A 34 4.01 2.48 6.29
N LEU A 35 4.85 2.28 5.27
CA LEU A 35 4.71 2.90 3.96
C LEU A 35 4.29 1.86 2.93
N VAL A 36 3.17 2.09 2.25
CA VAL A 36 2.64 1.23 1.18
C VAL A 36 2.89 1.92 -0.16
N LEU A 37 3.87 1.41 -0.92
CA LEU A 37 4.22 1.91 -2.25
C LEU A 37 3.36 1.22 -3.31
N GLY A 38 2.76 1.99 -4.22
CA GLY A 38 1.80 1.46 -5.20
C GLY A 38 0.42 1.23 -4.61
N ALA A 39 0.08 1.94 -3.54
CA ALA A 39 -1.17 1.77 -2.78
C ALA A 39 -2.45 2.07 -3.56
N GLY A 40 -2.36 2.68 -4.75
CA GLY A 40 -3.53 2.93 -5.61
C GLY A 40 -3.86 1.80 -6.59
N GLY A 41 -3.11 0.70 -6.57
CA GLY A 41 -3.46 -0.50 -7.35
C GLY A 41 -4.56 -1.31 -6.66
N LYS A 42 -5.13 -2.32 -7.35
CA LYS A 42 -6.27 -3.11 -6.84
C LYS A 42 -6.12 -3.69 -5.42
N MET A 43 -4.91 -4.06 -5.00
CA MET A 43 -4.67 -4.65 -3.67
C MET A 43 -4.33 -3.59 -2.60
N GLY A 44 -3.84 -2.43 -3.03
CA GLY A 44 -3.21 -1.46 -2.15
C GLY A 44 -4.14 -0.85 -1.10
N PRO A 45 -5.36 -0.39 -1.47
CA PRO A 45 -6.26 0.28 -0.54
C PRO A 45 -6.71 -0.65 0.59
N SER A 46 -7.15 -1.86 0.26
CA SER A 46 -7.60 -2.83 1.25
C SER A 46 -6.45 -3.28 2.17
N LEU A 47 -5.22 -3.42 1.65
CA LEU A 47 -4.06 -3.74 2.49
C LEU A 47 -3.69 -2.59 3.43
N ALA A 48 -3.67 -1.34 2.96
CA ALA A 48 -3.39 -0.18 3.79
C ALA A 48 -4.41 -0.06 4.95
N ARG A 49 -5.70 -0.26 4.65
CA ARG A 49 -6.76 -0.35 5.67
C ARG A 49 -6.55 -1.50 6.63
N ARG A 50 -6.19 -2.68 6.14
CA ARG A 50 -5.93 -3.86 6.98
C ARG A 50 -4.79 -3.61 7.95
N VAL A 51 -3.67 -3.06 7.50
CA VAL A 51 -2.52 -2.69 8.36
C VAL A 51 -2.96 -1.68 9.42
N ARG A 52 -3.67 -0.62 9.01
CA ARG A 52 -4.15 0.42 9.92
C ARG A 52 -5.09 -0.12 10.99
N ARG A 53 -6.03 -0.99 10.61
CA ARG A 53 -6.98 -1.65 11.52
C ARG A 53 -6.28 -2.67 12.43
N ALA A 54 -5.30 -3.41 11.91
CA ALA A 54 -4.53 -4.38 12.69
C ALA A 54 -3.74 -3.70 13.82
N GLY A 55 -3.08 -2.58 13.56
CA GLY A 55 -2.37 -1.80 14.57
C GLY A 55 -3.29 -1.28 15.68
N GLU A 56 -4.48 -0.80 15.31
CA GLU A 56 -5.50 -0.40 16.29
C GLU A 56 -5.98 -1.56 17.15
N ALA A 57 -6.38 -2.67 16.53
CA ALA A 57 -6.81 -3.87 17.25
C ALA A 57 -5.71 -4.47 18.14
N ALA A 58 -4.44 -4.25 17.79
CA ALA A 58 -3.29 -4.73 18.55
C ALA A 58 -2.96 -3.85 19.76
N GLY A 59 -3.54 -2.65 19.87
CA GLY A 59 -3.20 -1.64 20.88
C GLY A 59 -1.91 -0.88 20.59
N VAL A 60 -1.40 -0.97 19.36
CA VAL A 60 -0.15 -0.35 18.89
C VAL A 60 -0.38 0.38 17.56
N PRO A 61 -1.16 1.47 17.56
CA PRO A 61 -1.46 2.20 16.33
C PRO A 61 -0.15 2.70 15.68
N ARG A 62 -0.04 2.50 14.36
CA ARG A 62 1.07 2.97 13.52
C ARG A 62 0.55 3.97 12.51
N ARG A 63 1.36 4.95 12.11
CA ARG A 63 1.04 5.78 10.94
C ARG A 63 1.14 4.89 9.71
N VAL A 64 0.13 4.96 8.86
CA VAL A 64 0.13 4.27 7.56
C VAL A 64 0.12 5.31 6.47
N THR A 65 1.14 5.29 5.62
CA THR A 65 1.27 6.16 4.45
C THR A 65 1.04 5.34 3.19
N ALA A 66 0.10 5.74 2.37
CA ALA A 66 -0.19 5.20 1.05
C ALA A 66 0.42 6.12 -0.01
N ALA A 67 1.39 5.62 -0.79
CA ALA A 67 2.03 6.37 -1.86
C ALA A 67 1.64 5.77 -3.23
N SER A 68 1.04 6.59 -4.09
CA SER A 68 0.66 6.21 -5.45
C SER A 68 0.31 7.45 -6.27
N ARG A 69 0.13 7.31 -7.58
CA ARG A 69 -0.38 8.38 -8.44
C ARG A 69 -1.86 8.70 -8.20
N PHE A 70 -2.60 7.80 -7.53
CA PHE A 70 -4.03 7.91 -7.25
C PHE A 70 -4.87 8.31 -8.49
N SER A 71 -4.72 7.55 -9.57
CA SER A 71 -5.40 7.81 -10.83
C SER A 71 -6.92 7.58 -10.78
N GLU A 72 -7.42 6.89 -9.76
CA GLU A 72 -8.84 6.70 -9.51
C GLU A 72 -9.40 7.87 -8.68
N PRO A 73 -10.40 8.61 -9.19
CA PRO A 73 -11.00 9.73 -8.46
C PRO A 73 -11.56 9.31 -7.10
N GLY A 74 -11.30 10.10 -6.05
CA GLY A 74 -11.85 9.86 -4.71
C GLY A 74 -11.12 8.81 -3.87
N LEU A 75 -10.19 8.05 -4.45
CA LEU A 75 -9.47 7.00 -3.71
C LEU A 75 -8.57 7.58 -2.61
N ALA A 76 -7.82 8.65 -2.91
CA ALA A 76 -6.96 9.30 -1.93
C ALA A 76 -7.78 9.87 -0.76
N GLU A 77 -8.91 10.50 -1.04
CA GLU A 77 -9.85 11.04 -0.06
C GLU A 77 -10.46 9.92 0.79
N SER A 78 -10.79 8.79 0.17
CA SER A 78 -11.29 7.62 0.89
C SER A 78 -10.26 7.07 1.86
N LEU A 79 -8.99 6.97 1.48
CA LEU A 79 -7.93 6.52 2.38
C LEU A 79 -7.73 7.50 3.55
N ARG A 80 -7.76 8.80 3.28
CA ARG A 80 -7.66 9.83 4.33
C ARG A 80 -8.81 9.75 5.35
N ARG A 81 -10.05 9.50 4.89
CA ARG A 81 -11.19 9.27 5.80
C ARG A 81 -10.99 8.06 6.71
N ASP A 82 -10.27 7.05 6.24
CA ASP A 82 -9.94 5.84 7.01
C ASP A 82 -8.68 6.02 7.90
N GLY A 83 -8.19 7.25 8.06
CA GLY A 83 -7.02 7.57 8.89
C GLY A 83 -5.68 7.14 8.28
N ILE A 84 -5.63 6.98 6.95
CA ILE A 84 -4.43 6.64 6.18
C ILE A 84 -3.96 7.89 5.43
N GLU A 85 -2.69 8.22 5.55
CA GLU A 85 -2.12 9.34 4.80
C GLU A 85 -1.96 8.97 3.33
N ALA A 86 -2.57 9.73 2.43
CA ALA A 86 -2.44 9.51 0.99
C ALA A 86 -1.50 10.57 0.37
N VAL A 87 -0.32 10.12 -0.08
CA VAL A 87 0.73 10.94 -0.71
C VAL A 87 0.75 10.68 -2.22
N PRO A 88 0.28 11.64 -3.05
CA PRO A 88 0.43 11.55 -4.49
C PRO A 88 1.91 11.46 -4.87
N CYS A 89 2.29 10.38 -5.54
CA CYS A 89 3.67 10.08 -5.87
C CYS A 89 3.76 9.27 -7.17
N ASP A 90 4.54 9.77 -8.14
CA ASP A 90 5.01 8.95 -9.23
C ASP A 90 6.32 8.27 -8.79
N LEU A 91 6.27 6.95 -8.57
CA LEU A 91 7.43 6.20 -8.09
C LEU A 91 8.54 6.09 -9.15
N LEU A 92 8.23 6.29 -10.45
CA LEU A 92 9.24 6.33 -11.50
C LEU A 92 9.98 7.67 -11.57
N ASP A 93 9.45 8.72 -10.94
CA ASP A 93 10.16 9.99 -10.78
C ASP A 93 11.03 9.93 -9.51
N PRO A 94 12.37 9.92 -9.65
CA PRO A 94 13.27 9.85 -8.50
C PRO A 94 13.03 10.97 -7.48
N ALA A 95 12.71 12.19 -7.92
CA ALA A 95 12.47 13.31 -7.02
C ALA A 95 11.19 13.10 -6.19
N SER A 96 10.16 12.48 -6.77
CA SER A 96 8.95 12.11 -6.05
C SER A 96 9.17 10.97 -5.06
N LEU A 97 9.99 9.97 -5.43
CA LEU A 97 10.37 8.89 -4.52
C LEU A 97 11.16 9.40 -3.31
N GLU A 98 12.10 10.33 -3.53
CA GLU A 98 12.95 10.88 -2.48
C GLU A 98 12.19 11.69 -1.42
N ARG A 99 11.10 12.36 -1.82
CA ARG A 99 10.25 13.15 -0.91
C ARG A 99 9.35 12.30 -0.01
N LEU A 100 9.25 10.99 -0.24
CA LEU A 100 8.47 10.12 0.64
C LEU A 100 9.08 10.06 2.04
N PRO A 101 8.25 9.98 3.10
CA PRO A 101 8.75 9.85 4.45
C PRO A 101 9.53 8.55 4.61
N SER A 102 10.54 8.56 5.48
CA SER A 102 11.14 7.32 5.97
C SER A 102 10.11 6.53 6.77
N ALA A 103 10.17 5.20 6.67
CA ALA A 103 9.28 4.29 7.37
C ALA A 103 10.09 3.10 7.90
N GLY A 104 9.68 2.54 9.05
CA GLY A 104 10.32 1.35 9.60
C GLY A 104 10.03 0.11 8.75
N ASP A 105 8.83 0.06 8.17
CA ASP A 105 8.35 -1.06 7.36
C ASP A 105 7.82 -0.56 6.01
N VAL A 106 8.28 -1.14 4.91
CA VAL A 106 7.87 -0.76 3.54
C VAL A 106 7.23 -1.93 2.82
N LEU A 107 5.98 -1.74 2.38
CA LEU A 107 5.26 -2.68 1.52
C LEU A 107 5.34 -2.21 0.07
N PHE A 108 6.15 -2.89 -0.74
CA PHE A 108 6.29 -2.60 -2.16
C PHE A 108 5.24 -3.38 -2.99
N LEU A 109 4.18 -2.68 -3.41
CA LEU A 109 3.09 -3.22 -4.24
C LEU A 109 3.06 -2.64 -5.66
N ALA A 110 4.04 -1.81 -6.02
CA ALA A 110 4.10 -1.23 -7.35
C ALA A 110 4.59 -2.28 -8.36
N GLY A 111 3.79 -2.53 -9.38
CA GLY A 111 4.14 -3.45 -10.44
C GLY A 111 3.19 -3.32 -11.63
N ARG A 112 3.73 -3.50 -12.83
CA ARG A 112 2.97 -3.42 -14.06
C ARG A 112 2.68 -4.83 -14.59
N LYS A 113 1.44 -5.25 -14.41
CA LYS A 113 0.93 -6.58 -14.81
C LYS A 113 0.04 -6.59 -16.05
N PHE A 114 -0.53 -5.44 -16.41
CA PHE A 114 -1.40 -5.27 -17.59
C PHE A 114 -0.79 -4.28 -18.59
N GLY A 115 -1.13 -4.44 -19.87
CA GLY A 115 -0.66 -3.55 -20.94
C GLY A 115 0.83 -3.71 -21.29
N SER A 116 1.43 -4.85 -20.93
CA SER A 116 2.86 -5.12 -21.14
C SER A 116 3.24 -5.19 -22.62
N ALA A 117 2.40 -5.79 -23.46
CA ALA A 117 2.67 -5.88 -24.90
C ALA A 117 2.70 -4.49 -25.59
N GLY A 118 1.89 -3.54 -25.12
CA GLY A 118 1.79 -2.21 -25.74
C GLY A 118 2.85 -1.22 -25.28
N ARG A 119 3.50 -1.45 -24.14
CA ARG A 119 4.54 -0.58 -23.57
C ARG A 119 5.58 -1.42 -22.80
N PRO A 120 6.36 -2.28 -23.47
CA PRO A 120 7.34 -3.13 -22.80
C PRO A 120 8.39 -2.32 -22.03
N ASP A 121 8.69 -1.11 -22.51
CA ASP A 121 9.54 -0.12 -21.84
C ASP A 121 9.08 0.19 -20.41
N LEU A 122 7.79 0.52 -20.23
CA LEU A 122 7.24 0.80 -18.90
C LEU A 122 7.11 -0.45 -18.04
N THR A 123 6.87 -1.62 -18.66
CA THR A 123 6.84 -2.88 -17.90
C THR A 123 8.22 -3.22 -17.36
N TRP A 124 9.26 -3.08 -18.18
CA TRP A 124 10.64 -3.24 -17.73
C TRP A 124 11.00 -2.22 -16.64
N ALA A 125 10.70 -0.94 -16.84
CA ALA A 125 11.00 0.11 -15.86
C ALA A 125 10.32 -0.16 -14.49
N HIS A 126 9.02 -0.47 -14.48
CA HIS A 126 8.29 -0.71 -13.23
C HIS A 126 8.70 -2.00 -12.51
N ASN A 127 9.08 -3.05 -13.25
CA ASN A 127 9.28 -4.36 -12.66
C ASN A 127 10.77 -4.69 -12.44
N THR A 128 11.70 -3.85 -12.90
CA THR A 128 13.16 -4.07 -12.75
C THR A 128 13.90 -2.87 -12.17
N VAL A 129 13.73 -1.69 -12.78
CA VAL A 129 14.43 -0.46 -12.39
C VAL A 129 13.85 0.10 -11.09
N LEU A 130 12.53 0.24 -11.02
CA LEU A 130 11.84 0.78 -9.86
C LEU A 130 12.14 0.00 -8.55
N PRO A 131 12.06 -1.35 -8.51
CA PRO A 131 12.45 -2.10 -7.31
C PRO A 131 13.87 -1.79 -6.84
N THR A 132 14.80 -1.57 -7.76
CA THR A 132 16.19 -1.19 -7.43
C THR A 132 16.24 0.19 -6.76
N HIS A 133 15.49 1.16 -7.27
CA HIS A 133 15.44 2.50 -6.67
C HIS A 133 14.78 2.48 -5.29
N VAL A 134 13.67 1.74 -5.14
CA VAL A 134 12.98 1.58 -3.85
C VAL A 134 13.89 0.90 -2.83
N ALA A 135 14.54 -0.21 -3.19
CA ALA A 135 15.44 -0.92 -2.30
C ALA A 135 16.63 -0.04 -1.86
N ARG A 136 17.14 0.83 -2.74
CA ARG A 136 18.19 1.80 -2.38
C ARG A 136 17.68 2.89 -1.45
N ARG A 137 16.50 3.46 -1.75
CA ARG A 137 15.92 4.56 -0.96
C ARG A 137 15.49 4.14 0.44
N PHE A 138 15.03 2.90 0.58
CA PHE A 138 14.53 2.35 1.84
C PHE A 138 15.42 1.22 2.34
N ALA A 139 16.73 1.30 2.10
CA ALA A 139 17.69 0.25 2.45
C ALA A 139 17.79 -0.05 3.97
N SER A 140 17.38 0.89 4.81
CA SER A 140 17.32 0.73 6.27
C SER A 140 15.96 0.24 6.78
N SER A 141 14.96 0.15 5.90
CA SER A 141 13.62 -0.32 6.24
C SER A 141 13.55 -1.85 6.15
N ARG A 142 12.59 -2.43 6.88
CA ARG A 142 12.18 -3.81 6.71
C ARG A 142 11.24 -3.98 5.52
#